data_AF-E6N6E5-F1
#
_entry.id   AF-E6N6E5-F1
#
_cell.length_a   1.000
_cell.length_b   1.000
_cell.length_c   1.000
_cell.angle_alpha   90.00
_cell.angle_beta   90.00
_cell.angle_gamma   90.00
#
_symmetry.space_group_name_H-M   'P 1'
#
loop_
_entity.id
_entity.type
_entity.pdbx_description
1 polymer ?
#
loop_
_entity_poly.entity_id
_entity_poly.type
_entity_poly.pdbx_seq_one_letter_code
_entity_poly.pdbx_strand_id
1 'polypeptide(L)'
;MPPHLAWPNGLSKISSTCFPPPIGSVAFCWHQAFICLFVTGAVVRVVKLSGLRKAVAERLGYSFRNSLPVALMTEYDAGPLMMVYRGAREKFGEKSPSITAYVVKCVASALTVHGEFNANIEGDEIRVLDEVNIAVAVDTPRGLYAPTIRNVDKKTAVEVEAELRALAEKAVKGTITLNELAGHGFTVSNLGHLGVTHFTPIINPPDIAILGVGAIKNTGDRHRGYLTLVFDHRAADGAPAARFLEEIRHQLESLDGE
;
A
#
# COMPACT_ATOMS: atom_id res chain seq x y z
N MET A 1 -73.61 -16.36 -29.36
CA MET A 1 -72.93 -17.08 -28.26
C MET A 1 -71.52 -17.42 -28.72
N PRO A 2 -70.48 -17.26 -27.89
CA PRO A 2 -70.09 -16.18 -27.00
C PRO A 2 -68.66 -15.68 -27.44
N PRO A 3 -67.79 -15.09 -26.60
CA PRO A 3 -67.76 -13.65 -26.36
C PRO A 3 -66.37 -12.99 -26.56
N HIS A 4 -66.42 -11.66 -26.56
CA HIS A 4 -65.42 -10.69 -26.11
C HIS A 4 -64.32 -11.22 -25.16
N LEU A 5 -63.08 -10.74 -25.35
CA LEU A 5 -62.38 -10.04 -24.26
C LEU A 5 -61.44 -8.96 -24.83
N ALA A 6 -61.72 -7.73 -24.42
CA ALA A 6 -61.03 -6.51 -24.80
C ALA A 6 -59.65 -6.41 -24.14
N TRP A 7 -58.71 -5.84 -24.88
CA TRP A 7 -57.40 -5.42 -24.35
C TRP A 7 -57.58 -4.10 -23.57
N PRO A 8 -56.93 -3.92 -22.41
CA PRO A 8 -57.02 -2.68 -21.66
C PRO A 8 -56.25 -1.54 -22.34
N ASN A 9 -56.96 -0.42 -22.50
CA ASN A 9 -56.47 0.88 -22.94
C ASN A 9 -55.42 1.46 -21.99
N GLY A 10 -54.33 2.01 -22.53
CA GLY A 10 -53.36 2.74 -21.70
C GLY A 10 -52.08 3.23 -22.38
N LEU A 11 -52.09 3.55 -23.67
CA LEU A 11 -50.99 4.30 -24.31
C LEU A 11 -51.44 5.74 -24.58
N SER A 12 -51.39 6.57 -23.54
CA SER A 12 -51.53 8.01 -23.69
C SER A 12 -50.19 8.63 -24.09
N LYS A 13 -50.14 9.07 -25.35
CA LYS A 13 -49.42 10.25 -25.86
C LYS A 13 -47.90 10.30 -25.62
N ILE A 14 -47.14 9.80 -26.59
CA ILE A 14 -45.82 10.38 -26.90
C ILE A 14 -46.09 11.55 -27.85
N SER A 15 -46.13 12.77 -27.32
CA SER A 15 -46.20 13.98 -28.15
C SER A 15 -44.79 14.33 -28.65
N SER A 16 -44.60 14.18 -29.95
CA SER A 16 -43.47 14.69 -30.70
C SER A 16 -43.46 16.23 -30.70
N THR A 17 -42.64 16.86 -29.86
CA THR A 17 -42.19 18.24 -30.07
C THR A 17 -40.76 18.41 -29.54
N CYS A 18 -39.78 17.94 -30.32
CA CYS A 18 -38.42 18.44 -30.23
C CYS A 18 -38.37 19.81 -30.93
N PHE A 19 -38.33 20.91 -30.18
CA PHE A 19 -37.83 22.18 -30.69
C PHE A 19 -36.34 22.28 -30.33
N PRO A 20 -35.45 22.65 -31.28
CA PRO A 20 -34.07 22.97 -30.93
C PRO A 20 -34.02 24.32 -30.21
N PRO A 21 -33.15 24.51 -29.19
CA PRO A 21 -32.86 25.84 -28.68
C PRO A 21 -32.03 26.64 -29.69
N PRO A 22 -32.09 27.98 -29.63
CA PRO A 22 -31.36 28.84 -30.55
C PRO A 22 -29.84 28.72 -30.33
N ILE A 23 -29.12 28.82 -31.45
CA ILE A 23 -27.66 28.79 -31.52
C ILE A 23 -27.11 30.03 -30.79
N GLY A 24 -26.48 29.83 -29.64
CA GLY A 24 -25.83 30.93 -28.94
C GLY A 24 -25.32 30.56 -27.54
N SER A 25 -24.02 30.26 -27.47
CA SER A 25 -23.19 30.30 -26.26
C SER A 25 -23.49 29.31 -25.13
N VAL A 26 -22.99 28.07 -25.27
CA VAL A 26 -22.68 27.21 -24.12
C VAL A 26 -21.33 26.52 -24.37
N ALA A 27 -20.25 27.30 -24.27
CA ALA A 27 -18.90 26.76 -24.08
C ALA A 27 -18.69 26.43 -22.60
N PHE A 28 -19.50 25.55 -22.04
CA PHE A 28 -19.32 25.06 -20.67
C PHE A 28 -19.60 23.56 -20.59
N CYS A 29 -18.53 22.81 -20.34
CA CYS A 29 -18.52 21.44 -19.82
C CYS A 29 -19.01 20.29 -20.73
N TRP A 30 -18.50 20.19 -21.96
CA TRP A 30 -18.72 19.01 -22.80
C TRP A 30 -17.83 17.80 -22.44
N HIS A 31 -16.77 17.99 -21.65
CA HIS A 31 -15.85 16.88 -21.30
C HIS A 31 -16.40 15.93 -20.22
N GLN A 32 -17.32 16.39 -19.37
CA GLN A 32 -17.92 15.51 -18.34
C GLN A 32 -19.06 14.64 -18.92
N ALA A 33 -19.70 15.08 -20.00
CA ALA A 33 -20.87 14.42 -20.57
C ALA A 33 -20.52 13.17 -21.41
N PHE A 34 -19.32 13.12 -22.01
CA PHE A 34 -18.91 12.00 -22.86
C PHE A 34 -18.60 10.71 -22.09
N ILE A 35 -18.12 10.81 -20.85
CA ILE A 35 -17.83 9.63 -20.00
C ILE A 35 -19.13 8.92 -19.59
N CYS A 36 -20.26 9.63 -19.56
CA CYS A 36 -21.55 9.06 -19.16
C CYS A 36 -22.16 8.12 -20.22
N LEU A 37 -21.73 8.19 -21.49
CA LEU A 37 -22.33 7.39 -22.57
C LEU A 37 -22.00 5.88 -22.50
N PHE A 38 -21.00 5.47 -21.70
CA PHE A 38 -20.56 4.07 -21.58
C PHE A 38 -20.93 3.41 -20.25
N VAL A 39 -21.63 4.09 -19.34
CA VAL A 39 -22.14 3.47 -18.11
C VAL A 39 -23.55 2.93 -18.39
N THR A 40 -23.62 1.73 -18.97
CA THR A 40 -24.87 1.08 -19.37
C THR A 40 -25.58 0.31 -18.24
N GLY A 41 -25.14 0.50 -16.98
CA GLY A 41 -25.72 -0.16 -15.81
C GLY A 41 -26.51 0.81 -14.92
N ALA A 42 -27.63 0.35 -14.34
CA ALA A 42 -28.36 1.12 -13.34
C ALA A 42 -27.45 1.37 -12.11
N VAL A 43 -27.27 2.64 -11.74
CA VAL A 43 -26.44 3.04 -10.61
C VAL A 43 -27.17 2.72 -9.30
N VAL A 44 -26.73 1.68 -8.59
CA VAL A 44 -27.33 1.25 -7.31
C VAL A 44 -26.93 2.16 -6.13
N ARG A 45 -25.71 2.70 -6.14
CA ARG A 45 -25.21 3.61 -5.10
C ARG A 45 -24.06 4.45 -5.62
N VAL A 46 -24.07 5.74 -5.26
CA VAL A 46 -22.93 6.66 -5.47
C VAL A 46 -22.17 6.80 -4.15
N VAL A 47 -20.85 6.55 -4.17
CA VAL A 47 -19.96 6.77 -3.02
C VAL A 47 -18.99 7.88 -3.35
N LYS A 48 -19.12 9.03 -2.67
CA LYS A 48 -18.21 10.17 -2.85
C LYS A 48 -16.87 9.88 -2.15
N LEU A 49 -15.76 10.19 -2.81
CA LEU A 49 -14.45 10.24 -2.15
C LEU A 49 -14.40 11.48 -1.24
N SER A 50 -14.23 11.27 0.05
CA SER A 50 -14.17 12.34 1.06
C SER A 50 -13.18 12.02 2.17
N GLY A 51 -12.81 13.06 2.94
CA GLY A 51 -11.94 12.94 4.12
C GLY A 51 -10.61 12.26 3.83
N LEU A 52 -10.22 11.34 4.71
CA LEU A 52 -8.97 10.58 4.61
C LEU A 52 -8.83 9.85 3.26
N ARG A 53 -9.90 9.20 2.79
CA ARG A 53 -9.85 8.41 1.54
C ARG A 53 -9.50 9.29 0.34
N LYS A 54 -10.03 10.52 0.29
CA LYS A 54 -9.71 11.48 -0.77
C LYS A 54 -8.25 11.94 -0.66
N ALA A 55 -7.79 12.28 0.55
CA ALA A 55 -6.42 12.74 0.78
C ALA A 55 -5.38 11.66 0.42
N VAL A 56 -5.62 10.39 0.80
CA VAL A 56 -4.75 9.26 0.43
C VAL A 56 -4.74 9.07 -1.09
N ALA A 57 -5.90 9.14 -1.75
CA ALA A 57 -5.98 9.01 -3.21
C ALA A 57 -5.23 10.13 -3.94
N GLU A 58 -5.29 11.36 -3.44
CA GLU A 58 -4.54 12.49 -3.98
C GLU A 58 -3.03 12.32 -3.76
N ARG A 59 -2.60 11.94 -2.56
CA ARG A 59 -1.17 11.70 -2.22
C ARG A 59 -0.57 10.57 -3.05
N LEU A 60 -1.22 9.40 -3.09
CA LEU A 60 -0.73 8.25 -3.85
C LEU A 60 -0.86 8.47 -5.36
N GLY A 61 -1.90 9.18 -5.81
CA GLY A 61 -2.06 9.58 -7.21
C GLY A 61 -0.96 10.55 -7.65
N TYR A 62 -0.51 11.45 -6.77
CA TYR A 62 0.68 12.28 -7.01
C TYR A 62 1.94 11.42 -7.10
N SER A 63 2.17 10.51 -6.15
CA SER A 63 3.30 9.56 -6.18
C SER A 63 3.41 8.84 -7.51
N PHE A 64 2.33 8.17 -7.92
CA PHE A 64 2.30 7.30 -9.09
C PHE A 64 2.54 8.07 -10.40
N ARG A 65 2.06 9.31 -10.51
CA ARG A 65 2.22 10.12 -11.72
C ARG A 65 3.59 10.76 -11.86
N ASN A 66 4.25 11.05 -10.73
CA ASN A 66 5.51 11.78 -10.73
C ASN A 66 6.73 10.86 -10.56
N SER A 67 6.56 9.65 -10.05
CA SER A 67 7.63 8.65 -10.02
C SER A 67 7.76 7.89 -11.33
N LEU A 68 8.91 7.26 -11.55
CA LEU A 68 9.11 6.23 -12.57
C LEU A 68 9.18 4.86 -11.85
N PRO A 69 8.04 4.30 -11.39
CA PRO A 69 8.06 3.14 -10.51
C PRO A 69 8.52 1.89 -11.25
N VAL A 70 9.53 1.22 -10.69
CA VAL A 70 9.99 -0.10 -11.13
C VAL A 70 9.84 -1.08 -9.98
N ALA A 71 9.36 -2.28 -10.29
CA ALA A 71 9.18 -3.35 -9.32
C ALA A 71 10.21 -4.47 -9.55
N LEU A 72 10.94 -4.84 -8.50
CA LEU A 72 11.75 -6.05 -8.44
C LEU A 72 11.08 -7.04 -7.48
N MET A 73 11.00 -8.29 -7.90
CA MET A 73 10.35 -9.36 -7.13
C MET A 73 11.33 -10.49 -6.93
N THR A 74 11.41 -11.01 -5.69
CA THR A 74 12.19 -12.20 -5.39
C THR A 74 11.45 -13.11 -4.42
N GLU A 75 11.70 -14.40 -4.56
CA GLU A 75 11.37 -15.39 -3.54
C GLU A 75 12.50 -15.43 -2.50
N TYR A 76 12.19 -15.83 -1.27
CA TYR A 76 13.18 -16.17 -0.26
C TYR A 76 12.79 -17.41 0.55
N ASP A 77 13.78 -18.13 1.07
CA ASP A 77 13.56 -19.20 2.05
C ASP A 77 13.20 -18.61 3.41
N ALA A 78 11.93 -18.75 3.80
CA ALA A 78 11.41 -18.26 5.06
C ALA A 78 11.60 -19.25 6.21
N GLY A 79 12.25 -20.40 6.01
CA GLY A 79 12.51 -21.40 7.04
C GLY A 79 13.13 -20.83 8.32
N PRO A 80 14.29 -20.14 8.21
CA PRO A 80 14.97 -19.53 9.37
C PRO A 80 14.10 -18.49 10.09
N LEU A 81 13.49 -17.56 9.34
CA LEU A 81 12.51 -16.61 9.88
C LEU A 81 11.37 -17.31 10.64
N MET A 82 10.81 -18.38 10.07
CA MET A 82 9.70 -19.11 10.70
C MET A 82 10.15 -19.86 11.96
N MET A 83 11.40 -20.35 12.01
CA MET A 83 11.98 -20.97 13.19
C MET A 83 12.14 -19.95 14.32
N VAL A 84 12.76 -18.80 14.04
CA VAL A 84 12.93 -17.70 15.01
C VAL A 84 11.56 -17.20 15.49
N TYR A 85 10.62 -16.97 14.57
CA TYR A 85 9.27 -16.54 14.91
C TYR A 85 8.54 -17.52 15.86
N ARG A 86 8.63 -18.83 15.60
CA ARG A 86 8.01 -19.86 16.45
C ARG A 86 8.68 -19.92 17.83
N GLY A 87 10.01 -19.91 17.89
CA GLY A 87 10.74 -19.90 19.16
C GLY A 87 10.44 -18.65 19.99
N ALA A 88 10.34 -17.48 19.35
CA ALA A 88 9.95 -16.24 20.02
C ALA A 88 8.48 -16.29 20.52
N ARG A 89 7.57 -16.91 19.75
CA ARG A 89 6.18 -17.14 20.18
C ARG A 89 6.10 -18.03 21.40
N GLU A 90 6.90 -19.09 21.48
CA GLU A 90 6.97 -19.98 22.64
C GLU A 90 7.51 -19.25 23.88
N LYS A 91 8.54 -18.40 23.70
CA LYS A 91 9.20 -17.68 24.80
C LYS A 91 8.40 -16.48 25.31
N PHE A 92 7.78 -15.70 24.42
CA PHE A 92 7.21 -14.39 24.74
C PHE A 92 5.68 -14.29 24.52
N GLY A 93 5.04 -15.33 23.94
CA GLY A 93 3.61 -15.37 23.71
C GLY A 93 3.10 -14.20 22.86
N GLU A 94 2.14 -13.45 23.39
CA GLU A 94 1.56 -12.28 22.70
C GLU A 94 2.56 -11.12 22.53
N LYS A 95 3.65 -11.09 23.31
CA LYS A 95 4.69 -10.06 23.18
C LYS A 95 5.78 -10.42 22.17
N SER A 96 5.69 -11.58 21.53
CA SER A 96 6.68 -11.97 20.51
C SER A 96 6.63 -11.04 19.30
N PRO A 97 7.78 -10.76 18.67
CA PRO A 97 7.81 -9.99 17.43
C PRO A 97 6.98 -10.65 16.33
N SER A 98 6.24 -9.83 15.57
CA SER A 98 5.58 -10.28 14.35
C SER A 98 6.59 -10.50 13.21
N ILE A 99 6.17 -11.23 12.17
CA ILE A 99 6.94 -11.34 10.92
C ILE A 99 7.27 -9.94 10.37
N THR A 100 6.33 -9.00 10.45
CA THR A 100 6.55 -7.61 10.02
C THR A 100 7.67 -6.95 10.82
N ALA A 101 7.73 -7.15 12.15
CA ALA A 101 8.79 -6.58 12.98
C ALA A 101 10.19 -7.13 12.60
N TYR A 102 10.31 -8.43 12.31
CA TYR A 102 11.56 -9.00 11.80
C TYR A 102 11.94 -8.44 10.42
N VAL A 103 10.99 -8.35 9.49
CA VAL A 103 11.25 -7.76 8.16
C VAL A 103 11.68 -6.30 8.30
N VAL A 104 11.00 -5.51 9.12
CA VAL A 104 11.35 -4.11 9.38
C VAL A 104 12.76 -3.98 9.97
N LYS A 105 13.19 -4.91 10.84
CA LYS A 105 14.56 -4.97 11.34
C LYS A 105 15.59 -5.30 10.25
N CYS A 106 15.33 -6.28 9.39
CA CYS A 106 16.21 -6.62 8.27
C CYS A 106 16.30 -5.44 7.27
N VAL A 107 15.18 -4.78 6.97
CA VAL A 107 15.16 -3.58 6.13
C VAL A 107 16.00 -2.48 6.76
N ALA A 108 15.84 -2.19 8.05
CA ALA A 108 16.62 -1.16 8.73
C ALA A 108 18.12 -1.45 8.67
N SER A 109 18.52 -2.70 8.90
CA SER A 109 19.91 -3.15 8.76
C SER A 109 20.42 -2.94 7.33
N ALA A 110 19.66 -3.40 6.32
CA ALA A 110 20.03 -3.22 4.92
C ALA A 110 20.15 -1.74 4.52
N LEU A 111 19.31 -0.85 5.07
CA LEU A 111 19.38 0.59 4.84
C LEU A 111 20.67 1.23 5.41
N THR A 112 21.29 0.65 6.44
CA THR A 112 22.59 1.14 6.94
C THR A 112 23.75 0.85 5.97
N VAL A 113 23.61 -0.19 5.14
CA VAL A 113 24.58 -0.59 4.11
C VAL A 113 24.27 0.08 2.78
N HIS A 114 22.98 0.21 2.46
CA HIS A 114 22.43 0.78 1.22
C HIS A 114 21.68 2.10 1.52
N GLY A 115 22.42 3.07 2.06
CA GLY A 115 21.85 4.34 2.52
C GLY A 115 21.12 5.13 1.44
N GLU A 116 21.43 4.91 0.16
CA GLU A 116 20.73 5.55 -0.96
C GLU A 116 19.22 5.25 -1.01
N PHE A 117 18.78 4.12 -0.43
CA PHE A 117 17.36 3.78 -0.32
C PHE A 117 16.68 4.40 0.91
N ASN A 118 17.43 4.93 1.87
CA ASN A 118 16.90 5.71 3.00
C ASN A 118 16.80 7.18 2.60
N ALA A 119 15.99 7.47 1.58
CA ALA A 119 15.97 8.79 0.96
C ALA A 119 14.56 9.26 0.63
N ASN A 120 14.44 10.58 0.55
CA ASN A 120 13.25 11.28 0.10
C ASN A 120 13.53 12.00 -1.22
N ILE A 121 12.53 12.08 -2.10
CA ILE A 121 12.62 12.86 -3.34
C ILE A 121 11.65 14.04 -3.30
N GLU A 122 12.19 15.24 -3.47
CA GLU A 122 11.43 16.49 -3.50
C GLU A 122 11.85 17.32 -4.71
N GLY A 123 10.97 17.46 -5.70
CA GLY A 123 11.32 18.08 -6.98
C GLY A 123 12.42 17.28 -7.69
N ASP A 124 13.57 17.95 -7.91
CA ASP A 124 14.75 17.38 -8.55
C ASP A 124 15.87 17.05 -7.53
N GLU A 125 15.56 17.08 -6.22
CA GLU A 125 16.51 16.80 -5.15
C GLU A 125 16.22 15.45 -4.48
N ILE A 126 17.27 14.63 -4.33
CA ILE A 126 17.24 13.41 -3.52
C ILE A 126 17.92 13.71 -2.19
N ARG A 127 17.20 13.51 -1.09
CA ARG A 127 17.62 13.78 0.28
C ARG A 127 17.84 12.45 1.00
N VAL A 128 19.09 12.02 1.08
CA VAL A 128 19.48 10.85 1.86
C VAL A 128 19.43 11.20 3.35
N LEU A 129 18.80 10.34 4.15
CA LEU A 129 18.54 10.56 5.56
C LEU A 129 19.53 9.75 6.41
N ASP A 130 20.00 10.35 7.50
CA ASP A 130 20.85 9.68 8.50
C ASP A 130 20.01 8.81 9.46
N GLU A 131 18.81 9.28 9.81
CA GLU A 131 17.90 8.52 10.68
C GLU A 131 17.17 7.42 9.89
N VAL A 132 17.27 6.17 10.34
CA VAL A 132 16.56 5.04 9.75
C VAL A 132 15.15 4.93 10.35
N ASN A 133 14.27 5.78 9.85
CA ASN A 133 12.85 5.81 10.22
C ASN A 133 12.01 5.09 9.16
N ILE A 134 11.25 4.06 9.57
CA ILE A 134 10.50 3.20 8.63
C ILE A 134 9.00 3.33 8.91
N ALA A 135 8.22 3.65 7.88
CA ALA A 135 6.78 3.60 7.94
C ALA A 135 6.25 2.18 7.67
N VAL A 136 5.24 1.75 8.43
CA VAL A 136 4.62 0.43 8.25
C VAL A 136 3.15 0.61 7.92
N ALA A 137 2.71 0.07 6.79
CA ALA A 137 1.32 0.16 6.38
C ALA A 137 0.40 -0.67 7.30
N VAL A 138 -0.62 0.00 7.86
CA VAL A 138 -1.61 -0.58 8.77
C VAL A 138 -3.00 -0.36 8.19
N ASP A 139 -3.70 -1.46 7.92
CA ASP A 139 -5.11 -1.42 7.50
C ASP A 139 -6.02 -1.10 8.69
N THR A 140 -6.97 -0.18 8.48
CA THR A 140 -7.93 0.22 9.51
C THR A 140 -9.32 0.40 8.89
N PRO A 141 -10.41 0.34 9.69
CA PRO A 141 -11.76 0.60 9.18
C PRO A 141 -11.94 1.98 8.52
N ARG A 142 -11.07 2.96 8.85
CA ARG A 142 -11.11 4.32 8.30
C ARG A 142 -10.30 4.46 7.01
N GLY A 143 -9.43 3.51 6.73
CA GLY A 143 -8.50 3.51 5.60
C GLY A 143 -7.09 3.09 6.02
N LEU A 144 -6.17 3.13 5.06
CA LEU A 144 -4.78 2.79 5.28
C LEU A 144 -4.02 3.95 5.95
N TYR A 145 -3.32 3.66 7.04
CA TYR A 145 -2.35 4.56 7.65
C TYR A 145 -0.94 3.95 7.53
N ALA A 146 0.09 4.78 7.53
CA ALA A 146 1.48 4.34 7.52
C ALA A 146 2.24 4.98 8.71
N PRO A 147 2.02 4.51 9.94
CA PRO A 147 2.79 4.95 11.11
C PRO A 147 4.29 4.75 10.94
N THR A 148 5.08 5.70 11.40
CA THR A 148 6.54 5.72 11.35
C THR A 148 7.14 5.22 12.67
N ILE A 149 7.95 4.17 12.59
CA ILE A 149 8.79 3.69 13.68
C ILE A 149 10.15 4.39 13.54
N ARG A 150 10.59 5.08 14.58
CA ARG A 150 11.81 5.92 14.51
C ARG A 150 13.07 5.16 14.88
N ASN A 151 14.23 5.45 14.27
CA ASN A 151 15.53 4.85 14.60
C ASN A 151 15.47 3.31 14.72
N VAL A 152 14.92 2.64 13.70
CA VAL A 152 14.69 1.19 13.71
C VAL A 152 16.00 0.40 13.76
N ASP A 153 17.06 0.95 13.19
CA ASP A 153 18.42 0.43 13.24
C ASP A 153 18.91 0.22 14.69
N LYS A 154 18.52 1.11 15.61
CA LYS A 154 18.94 1.12 17.02
C LYS A 154 18.07 0.28 17.96
N LYS A 155 17.05 -0.40 17.44
CA LYS A 155 16.07 -1.18 18.22
C LYS A 155 16.21 -2.67 18.02
N THR A 156 15.78 -3.45 19.00
CA THR A 156 15.55 -4.89 18.87
C THR A 156 14.22 -5.19 18.17
N ALA A 157 14.02 -6.41 17.66
CA ALA A 157 12.75 -6.81 17.06
C ALA A 157 11.57 -6.73 18.05
N VAL A 158 11.82 -6.95 19.34
CA VAL A 158 10.81 -6.85 20.42
C VAL A 158 10.38 -5.40 20.64
N GLU A 159 11.32 -4.46 20.62
CA GLU A 159 11.01 -3.02 20.74
C GLU A 159 10.26 -2.51 19.51
N VAL A 160 10.68 -2.93 18.31
CA VAL A 160 9.97 -2.63 17.05
C VAL A 160 8.53 -3.13 17.11
N GLU A 161 8.30 -4.36 17.56
CA GLU A 161 6.96 -4.92 17.71
C GLU A 161 6.10 -4.13 18.70
N ALA A 162 6.66 -3.77 19.87
CA ALA A 162 5.94 -3.00 20.87
C ALA A 162 5.49 -1.63 20.34
N GLU A 163 6.37 -0.93 19.62
CA GLU A 163 6.05 0.37 19.02
C GLU A 163 5.06 0.24 17.87
N LEU A 164 5.25 -0.75 16.98
CA LEU A 164 4.32 -1.02 15.88
C LEU A 164 2.91 -1.29 16.40
N ARG A 165 2.77 -2.08 17.46
CA ARG A 165 1.48 -2.38 18.08
C ARG A 165 0.81 -1.14 18.65
N ALA A 166 1.57 -0.33 19.40
CA ALA A 166 1.05 0.92 19.96
C ALA A 166 0.58 1.89 18.87
N LEU A 167 1.34 2.01 17.78
CA LEU A 167 0.99 2.87 16.65
C LEU A 167 -0.22 2.32 15.86
N ALA A 168 -0.29 1.01 15.64
CA ALA A 168 -1.41 0.36 14.99
C ALA A 168 -2.71 0.56 15.79
N GLU A 169 -2.66 0.42 17.12
CA GLU A 169 -3.80 0.72 17.98
C GLU A 169 -4.27 2.17 17.85
N LYS A 170 -3.35 3.13 17.85
CA LYS A 170 -3.69 4.55 17.64
C LYS A 170 -4.31 4.79 16.27
N ALA A 171 -3.80 4.13 15.23
CA ALA A 171 -4.36 4.23 13.88
C ALA A 171 -5.79 3.69 13.82
N VAL A 172 -6.05 2.52 14.40
CA VAL A 172 -7.39 1.90 14.48
C VAL A 172 -8.36 2.77 15.30
N LYS A 173 -7.90 3.31 16.44
CA LYS A 173 -8.69 4.23 17.30
C LYS A 173 -8.88 5.61 16.63
N GLY A 174 -8.08 5.93 15.62
CA GLY A 174 -8.07 7.22 14.93
C GLY A 174 -7.52 8.36 15.79
N THR A 175 -6.63 8.04 16.72
CA THR A 175 -5.92 8.99 17.59
C THR A 175 -4.46 9.18 17.19
N ILE A 176 -4.07 8.62 16.04
CA ILE A 176 -2.71 8.79 15.48
C ILE A 176 -2.49 10.23 15.05
N THR A 177 -1.31 10.75 15.35
CA THR A 177 -0.94 12.15 15.07
C THR A 177 -0.16 12.26 13.75
N LEU A 178 -0.10 13.47 13.19
CA LEU A 178 0.69 13.71 11.97
C LEU A 178 2.18 13.44 12.18
N ASN A 179 2.72 13.72 13.37
CA ASN A 179 4.13 13.46 13.69
C ASN A 179 4.46 11.95 13.73
N GLU A 180 3.46 11.10 13.98
CA GLU A 180 3.59 9.64 13.93
C GLU A 180 3.42 9.09 12.52
N LEU A 181 3.05 9.92 11.54
CA LEU A 181 2.85 9.55 10.13
C LEU A 181 3.93 10.13 9.20
N ALA A 182 4.91 10.84 9.76
CA ALA A 182 5.89 11.63 9.01
C ALA A 182 7.32 11.37 9.48
N GLY A 183 8.28 11.80 8.65
CA GLY A 183 9.72 11.67 8.94
C GLY A 183 10.26 10.27 8.70
N HIS A 184 9.62 9.50 7.82
CA HIS A 184 10.12 8.21 7.34
C HIS A 184 10.96 8.38 6.06
N GLY A 185 11.96 7.52 5.88
CA GLY A 185 12.76 7.44 4.64
C GLY A 185 12.42 6.23 3.78
N PHE A 186 11.68 5.28 4.34
CA PHE A 186 11.31 4.04 3.69
C PHE A 186 9.97 3.52 4.23
N THR A 187 9.22 2.79 3.39
CA THR A 187 7.95 2.18 3.79
C THR A 187 7.96 0.66 3.61
N VAL A 188 7.37 -0.07 4.55
CA VAL A 188 7.08 -1.51 4.46
C VAL A 188 5.57 -1.72 4.46
N SER A 189 5.07 -2.54 3.54
CA SER A 189 3.69 -2.96 3.46
C SER A 189 3.61 -4.48 3.45
N ASN A 190 2.82 -5.07 4.35
CA ASN A 190 2.70 -6.53 4.46
C ASN A 190 1.25 -6.96 4.24
N LEU A 191 0.99 -7.66 3.13
CA LEU A 191 -0.31 -8.27 2.84
C LEU A 191 -0.27 -9.80 2.96
N GLY A 192 0.84 -10.36 3.44
CA GLY A 192 1.00 -11.80 3.59
C GLY A 192 0.03 -12.42 4.58
N HIS A 193 -0.38 -11.68 5.62
CA HIS A 193 -1.41 -12.14 6.56
C HIS A 193 -2.81 -12.27 5.92
N LEU A 194 -3.04 -11.65 4.75
CA LEU A 194 -4.26 -11.79 3.96
C LEU A 194 -4.13 -12.88 2.87
N GLY A 195 -3.02 -13.62 2.84
CA GLY A 195 -2.77 -14.66 1.84
C GLY A 195 -2.32 -14.16 0.47
N VAL A 196 -2.08 -12.85 0.32
CA VAL A 196 -1.55 -12.26 -0.92
C VAL A 196 -0.10 -12.70 -1.10
N THR A 197 0.19 -13.38 -2.21
CA THR A 197 1.56 -13.87 -2.47
C THR A 197 2.47 -12.77 -3.00
N HIS A 198 1.97 -11.94 -3.92
CA HIS A 198 2.71 -10.88 -4.58
C HIS A 198 1.78 -9.71 -4.81
N PHE A 199 2.31 -8.49 -4.67
CA PHE A 199 1.61 -7.26 -5.02
C PHE A 199 2.62 -6.16 -5.26
N THR A 200 2.25 -5.18 -6.08
CA THR A 200 3.08 -4.00 -6.36
C THR A 200 2.57 -2.82 -5.52
N PRO A 201 3.17 -2.54 -4.34
CA PRO A 201 2.78 -1.38 -3.56
C PRO A 201 3.06 -0.07 -4.32
N ILE A 202 2.28 0.97 -4.03
CA ILE A 202 2.56 2.33 -4.50
C ILE A 202 3.51 2.99 -3.50
N ILE A 203 4.60 3.57 -4.00
CA ILE A 203 5.57 4.32 -3.19
C ILE A 203 4.83 5.38 -2.36
N ASN A 204 5.14 5.44 -1.07
CA ASN A 204 4.53 6.38 -0.12
C ASN A 204 5.38 7.66 -0.06
N PRO A 205 4.99 8.76 -0.73
CA PRO A 205 5.83 9.96 -0.76
C PRO A 205 6.07 10.51 0.65
N PRO A 206 7.23 11.11 0.94
CA PRO A 206 8.28 11.44 -0.01
C PRO A 206 9.32 10.33 -0.25
N ASP A 207 9.12 9.11 0.27
CA ASP A 207 10.05 7.99 0.08
C ASP A 207 10.34 7.73 -1.40
N ILE A 208 11.54 7.23 -1.68
CA ILE A 208 11.90 6.77 -3.03
C ILE A 208 11.58 5.30 -3.27
N ALA A 209 11.30 4.54 -2.21
CA ALA A 209 11.11 3.09 -2.29
C ALA A 209 10.16 2.55 -1.21
N ILE A 210 9.54 1.41 -1.52
CA ILE A 210 8.63 0.68 -0.64
C ILE A 210 8.82 -0.83 -0.82
N LEU A 211 8.83 -1.57 0.28
CA LEU A 211 8.89 -3.04 0.27
C LEU A 211 7.50 -3.63 0.52
N GLY A 212 7.01 -4.44 -0.42
CA GLY A 212 5.85 -5.30 -0.28
C GLY A 212 6.25 -6.69 0.21
N VAL A 213 5.61 -7.16 1.29
CA VAL A 213 5.82 -8.48 1.89
C VAL A 213 4.62 -9.37 1.61
N GLY A 214 4.86 -10.47 0.89
CA GLY A 214 3.88 -11.48 0.54
C GLY A 214 3.67 -12.55 1.61
N ALA A 215 2.72 -13.44 1.34
CA ALA A 215 2.37 -14.55 2.22
C ALA A 215 3.48 -15.61 2.23
N ILE A 216 3.87 -16.03 3.43
CA ILE A 216 4.75 -17.19 3.61
C ILE A 216 3.90 -18.45 3.47
N LYS A 217 4.25 -19.31 2.51
CA LYS A 217 3.56 -20.58 2.26
C LYS A 217 4.44 -21.76 2.66
N ASN A 218 3.84 -22.74 3.34
CA ASN A 218 4.47 -24.04 3.54
C ASN A 218 4.21 -24.91 2.30
N THR A 219 5.28 -25.29 1.61
CA THR A 219 5.25 -26.15 0.41
C THR A 219 5.42 -27.64 0.72
N GLY A 220 5.46 -28.01 2.01
CA GLY A 220 5.63 -29.38 2.50
C GLY A 220 7.06 -29.64 2.97
N ASP A 221 8.04 -29.27 2.14
CA ASP A 221 9.47 -29.38 2.44
C ASP A 221 10.08 -28.06 2.92
N ARG A 222 9.53 -26.91 2.48
CA ARG A 222 10.08 -25.57 2.76
C ARG A 222 9.01 -24.53 3.03
N HIS A 223 9.40 -23.46 3.73
CA HIS A 223 8.63 -22.23 3.85
C HIS A 223 9.14 -21.22 2.81
N ARG A 224 8.28 -20.77 1.89
CA ARG A 224 8.63 -19.78 0.86
C ARG A 224 7.90 -18.48 1.10
N GLY A 225 8.63 -17.37 1.13
CA GLY A 225 8.08 -16.02 1.15
C GLY A 225 8.44 -15.26 -0.13
N TYR A 226 7.78 -14.13 -0.34
CA TYR A 226 7.99 -13.28 -1.51
C TYR A 226 8.11 -11.83 -1.10
N LEU A 227 9.06 -11.13 -1.71
CA LEU A 227 9.32 -9.71 -1.52
C LEU A 227 9.14 -8.99 -2.85
N THR A 228 8.57 -7.79 -2.80
CA THR A 228 8.45 -6.89 -3.95
C THR A 228 8.97 -5.52 -3.56
N LEU A 229 10.14 -5.14 -4.06
CA LEU A 229 10.66 -3.79 -3.92
C LEU A 229 10.13 -2.94 -5.07
N VAL A 230 9.43 -1.85 -4.76
CA VAL A 230 9.08 -0.82 -5.75
C VAL A 230 9.88 0.43 -5.44
N PHE A 231 10.61 0.95 -6.43
CA PHE A 231 11.44 2.15 -6.29
C PHE A 231 11.25 3.11 -7.46
N ASP A 232 11.54 4.38 -7.24
CA ASP A 232 11.51 5.41 -8.26
C ASP A 232 12.81 5.37 -9.09
N HIS A 233 12.71 5.06 -10.38
CA HIS A 233 13.86 4.95 -11.28
C HIS A 233 14.56 6.30 -11.53
N ARG A 234 13.98 7.42 -11.11
CA ARG A 234 14.67 8.71 -11.06
C ARG A 234 15.74 8.76 -9.96
N ALA A 235 15.54 8.01 -8.88
CA ALA A 235 16.38 8.06 -7.68
C ALA A 235 17.37 6.91 -7.58
N ALA A 236 17.03 5.73 -8.09
CA ALA A 236 17.90 4.57 -8.08
C ALA A 236 17.81 3.80 -9.40
N ASP A 237 18.87 3.06 -9.71
CA ASP A 237 18.90 2.13 -10.84
C ASP A 237 18.59 0.69 -10.40
N GLY A 238 18.28 -0.17 -11.38
CA GLY A 238 17.94 -1.57 -11.12
C GLY A 238 19.04 -2.37 -10.41
N ALA A 239 20.32 -2.13 -10.70
CA ALA A 239 21.41 -2.90 -10.10
C ALA A 239 21.63 -2.59 -8.59
N PRO A 240 21.70 -1.32 -8.14
CA PRO A 240 21.64 -0.99 -6.72
C PRO A 240 20.39 -1.53 -6.03
N ALA A 241 19.21 -1.40 -6.65
CA ALA A 241 17.95 -1.89 -6.09
C ALA A 241 17.92 -3.41 -5.93
N ALA A 242 18.47 -4.14 -6.90
CA ALA A 242 18.60 -5.59 -6.80
C ALA A 242 19.55 -6.02 -5.67
N ARG A 243 20.66 -5.31 -5.46
CA ARG A 243 21.58 -5.58 -4.34
C ARG A 243 20.94 -5.30 -2.98
N PHE A 244 20.22 -4.18 -2.85
CA PHE A 244 19.48 -3.87 -1.63
C PHE A 244 18.40 -4.91 -1.32
N LEU A 245 17.64 -5.35 -2.34
CA LEU A 245 16.64 -6.41 -2.16
C LEU A 245 17.29 -7.76 -1.80
N GLU A 246 18.43 -8.08 -2.42
CA GLU A 246 19.19 -9.31 -2.11
C GLU A 246 19.74 -9.29 -0.68
N GLU A 247 20.21 -8.14 -0.18
CA GLU A 247 20.67 -7.98 1.20
C GLU A 247 19.53 -8.28 2.19
N ILE A 248 18.33 -7.71 1.96
CA ILE A 248 17.15 -8.00 2.78
C ILE A 248 16.80 -9.49 2.73
N ARG A 249 16.81 -10.07 1.53
CA ARG A 249 16.54 -11.49 1.33
C ARG A 249 17.55 -12.36 2.09
N HIS A 250 18.84 -12.08 1.96
CA HIS A 250 19.90 -12.82 2.63
C HIS A 250 19.74 -12.76 4.15
N GLN A 251 19.49 -11.57 4.72
CA GLN A 251 19.25 -11.43 6.15
C GLN A 251 18.04 -12.23 6.63
N LEU A 252 16.96 -12.30 5.86
CA LEU A 252 15.79 -13.13 6.20
C LEU A 252 16.07 -14.64 6.12
N GLU A 253 16.89 -15.04 5.15
CA GLU A 253 17.36 -16.43 4.95
C GLU A 253 18.47 -16.83 5.95
N SER A 254 19.05 -15.87 6.68
CA SER A 254 20.12 -16.13 7.66
C SER A 254 19.76 -15.70 9.09
N LEU A 255 18.48 -15.42 9.37
CA LEU A 255 18.00 -14.97 10.67
C LEU A 255 18.35 -15.97 11.78
N ASP A 256 19.13 -15.51 12.75
CA ASP A 256 19.37 -16.14 14.04
C ASP A 256 18.53 -15.44 15.14
N GLY A 257 18.26 -16.17 16.22
CA GLY A 257 17.26 -15.77 17.22
C GLY A 257 17.69 -14.70 18.22
N GLU A 258 18.67 -13.86 17.90
CA GLU A 258 19.24 -12.83 18.78
C GLU A 258 18.45 -11.50 18.76
#